data_AF-A0AAD5SW57-F1
#
_entry.id   AF-A0AAD5SW57-F1
#
_cell.length_a   1.000
_cell.length_b   1.000
_cell.length_c   1.000
_cell.angle_alpha   90.00
_cell.angle_beta   90.00
_cell.angle_gamma   90.00
#
_symmetry.space_group_name_H-M   'P 1'
#
loop_
_entity.id
_entity.type
_entity.pdbx_description
1 polymer ?
#
loop_
_entity_poly.entity_id
_entity_poly.type
_entity_poly.pdbx_seq_one_letter_code
_entity_poly.pdbx_strand_id
1 'polypeptide(L)'
;MFSVYLAAFAILWWVGLETAAFRKGASTGILFVKNRKHNDLNHKMEHALWKLIGYGSSTIIGLAMLAAEPWFSNPTKYNIFSGDGSIRVSSLVIGYSHLMFGWYTYDLIKLLLSCVAKKNPDSDFIEILVHHTVSLASLVSAMINNYICFAVIVLWIHDVADPFLYLAKIFVYKSHLQLEINDTRAQSFHLIADVMLILYQSIFFAALNGFYPYLIYVAFMSNIYTCNHGG
;
A
#
# COMPACT_ATOMS: atom_id res chain seq x y z
N MET A 1 -10.80 -1.12 -23.33
CA MET A 1 -10.78 0.32 -23.01
C MET A 1 -11.56 0.67 -21.73
N PHE A 2 -12.81 0.23 -21.56
CA PHE A 2 -13.64 0.60 -20.37
C PHE A 2 -13.06 0.16 -19.00
N SER A 3 -12.38 -1.00 -18.91
CA SER A 3 -11.84 -1.48 -17.61
C SER A 3 -10.58 -0.73 -17.13
N VAL A 4 -9.77 -0.19 -18.05
CA VAL A 4 -8.53 0.55 -17.72
C VAL A 4 -8.87 1.92 -17.11
N TYR A 5 -9.90 2.59 -17.63
CA TYR A 5 -10.38 3.87 -17.07
C TYR A 5 -11.12 3.69 -15.74
N LEU A 6 -11.83 2.57 -15.56
CA LEU A 6 -12.42 2.20 -14.26
C LEU A 6 -11.36 1.91 -13.20
N ALA A 7 -10.28 1.20 -13.57
CA ALA A 7 -9.15 0.97 -12.69
C ALA A 7 -8.42 2.29 -12.35
N ALA A 8 -8.15 3.14 -13.34
CA ALA A 8 -7.53 4.44 -13.12
C ALA A 8 -8.39 5.38 -12.27
N PHE A 9 -9.71 5.42 -12.50
CA PHE A 9 -10.64 6.20 -11.71
C PHE A 9 -10.76 5.66 -10.27
N ALA A 10 -10.81 4.34 -10.10
CA ALA A 10 -10.78 3.72 -8.77
C ALA A 10 -9.49 4.05 -8.02
N ILE A 11 -8.32 4.02 -8.68
CA ILE A 11 -7.02 4.38 -8.09
C ILE A 11 -6.98 5.87 -7.71
N LEU A 12 -7.45 6.77 -8.59
CA LEU A 12 -7.48 8.21 -8.29
C LEU A 12 -8.48 8.56 -7.17
N TRP A 13 -9.65 7.92 -7.17
CA TRP A 13 -10.68 8.08 -6.13
C TRP A 13 -10.23 7.52 -4.78
N TRP A 14 -9.54 6.39 -4.80
CA TRP A 14 -8.93 5.74 -3.65
C TRP A 14 -7.85 6.57 -2.97
N VAL A 15 -6.93 7.14 -3.75
CA VAL A 15 -5.83 7.96 -3.24
C VAL A 15 -6.36 9.30 -2.67
N GLY A 16 -7.47 9.83 -3.21
CA GLY A 16 -8.17 10.97 -2.63
C GLY A 16 -8.73 10.70 -1.22
N LEU A 17 -9.13 9.46 -0.92
CA LEU A 17 -9.64 9.05 0.40
C LEU A 17 -8.52 8.91 1.44
N GLU A 18 -7.39 8.31 1.07
CA GLU A 18 -6.22 8.14 1.97
C GLU A 18 -5.61 9.52 2.36
N THR A 19 -5.51 10.45 1.43
CA THR A 19 -4.98 11.80 1.72
C THR A 19 -5.90 12.64 2.62
N ALA A 20 -7.23 12.50 2.48
CA ALA A 20 -8.21 13.19 3.30
C ALA A 20 -8.28 12.65 4.75
N ALA A 21 -8.15 11.34 4.90
CA ALA A 21 -8.14 10.69 6.20
C ALA A 21 -6.80 10.90 6.94
N PHE A 22 -5.68 11.00 6.21
CA PHE A 22 -4.36 11.34 6.75
C PHE A 22 -4.28 12.75 7.36
N ARG A 23 -4.89 13.76 6.72
CA ARG A 23 -4.99 15.12 7.28
C ARG A 23 -5.67 15.15 8.64
N LYS A 24 -6.65 14.26 8.86
CA LYS A 24 -7.24 14.05 10.19
C LYS A 24 -6.32 13.24 11.09
N GLY A 25 -5.69 12.16 10.61
CA GLY A 25 -4.85 11.27 11.41
C GLY A 25 -3.64 11.94 12.07
N ALA A 26 -2.92 12.82 11.38
CA ALA A 26 -1.74 13.50 11.93
C ALA A 26 -2.08 14.52 13.04
N SER A 27 -3.12 15.34 12.83
CA SER A 27 -3.61 16.27 13.86
C SER A 27 -4.29 15.56 15.03
N THR A 28 -4.93 14.42 14.76
CA THR A 28 -5.71 13.68 15.75
C THR A 28 -4.84 12.70 16.54
N GLY A 29 -3.77 12.13 15.97
CA GLY A 29 -2.83 11.24 16.66
C GLY A 29 -2.06 11.92 17.80
N ILE A 30 -1.64 13.17 17.59
CA ILE A 30 -1.02 14.01 18.62
C ILE A 30 -2.00 14.32 19.76
N LEU A 31 -3.29 14.47 19.45
CA LEU A 31 -4.36 14.75 20.43
C LEU A 31 -4.92 13.49 21.11
N PHE A 32 -5.00 12.34 20.43
CA PHE A 32 -5.62 11.11 20.93
C PHE A 32 -4.72 10.27 21.84
N VAL A 33 -3.40 10.39 21.71
CA VAL A 33 -2.48 9.63 22.57
C VAL A 33 -2.28 10.29 23.94
N LYS A 34 -2.72 11.55 24.12
CA LYS A 34 -2.62 12.31 25.38
C LYS A 34 -3.33 11.66 26.58
N ASN A 35 -4.08 10.56 26.39
CA ASN A 35 -4.86 9.89 27.45
C ASN A 35 -4.91 8.35 27.30
N ARG A 36 -3.82 7.71 26.85
CA ARG A 36 -3.72 6.24 26.72
C ARG A 36 -2.89 5.65 27.85
N LYS A 37 -3.24 4.44 28.29
CA LYS A 37 -2.45 3.69 29.28
C LYS A 37 -1.18 3.15 28.63
N HIS A 38 -0.06 3.15 29.36
CA HIS A 38 1.23 2.56 28.96
C HIS A 38 1.11 1.18 28.29
N ASN A 39 0.30 0.27 28.85
CA ASN A 39 0.13 -1.09 28.30
C ASN A 39 -0.53 -1.10 26.91
N ASP A 40 -1.43 -0.15 26.63
CA ASP A 40 -2.04 -0.02 25.30
C ASP A 40 -1.00 0.43 24.26
N LEU A 41 -0.06 1.29 24.65
CA LEU A 41 0.99 1.78 23.77
C LEU A 41 1.97 0.67 23.38
N ASN A 42 2.34 -0.18 24.34
CA ASN A 42 3.19 -1.34 24.06
C ASN A 42 2.55 -2.31 23.07
N HIS A 43 1.27 -2.66 23.26
CA HIS A 43 0.54 -3.52 22.32
C HIS A 43 0.45 -2.90 20.92
N LYS A 44 0.21 -1.59 20.83
CA LYS A 44 0.19 -0.88 19.54
C LYS A 44 1.55 -0.85 18.85
N MET A 45 2.62 -0.70 19.62
CA MET A 45 3.98 -0.72 19.13
C MET A 45 4.37 -2.12 18.63
N GLU A 46 4.00 -3.18 19.36
CA GLU A 46 4.18 -4.57 18.92
C GLU A 46 3.43 -4.83 17.61
N HIS A 47 2.17 -4.40 17.51
CA HIS A 47 1.40 -4.51 16.27
C HIS A 47 2.05 -3.72 15.12
N ALA A 48 2.56 -2.52 15.38
CA ALA A 48 3.26 -1.72 14.37
C ALA A 48 4.60 -2.36 13.93
N LEU A 49 5.33 -3.00 14.85
CA LEU A 49 6.54 -3.77 14.54
C LEU A 49 6.23 -4.99 13.67
N TRP A 50 5.18 -5.74 14.00
CA TRP A 50 4.73 -6.87 13.18
C TRP A 50 4.40 -6.41 11.75
N LYS A 51 3.70 -5.29 11.60
CA LYS A 51 3.37 -4.70 10.31
C LYS A 51 4.62 -4.23 9.56
N LEU A 52 5.56 -3.58 10.25
CA LEU A 52 6.85 -3.17 9.67
C LEU A 52 7.61 -4.36 9.09
N ILE A 53 7.68 -5.48 9.82
CA ILE A 53 8.35 -6.69 9.34
C ILE A 53 7.61 -7.27 8.13
N GLY A 54 6.27 -7.32 8.18
CA GLY A 54 5.44 -7.79 7.08
C GLY A 54 5.66 -7.01 5.78
N TYR A 55 5.41 -5.69 5.82
CA TYR A 55 5.55 -4.83 4.64
C TYR A 55 7.00 -4.65 4.19
N GLY A 56 7.96 -4.64 5.13
CA GLY A 56 9.37 -4.64 4.78
C GLY A 56 9.77 -5.92 4.02
N SER A 57 9.27 -7.07 4.46
CA SER A 57 9.51 -8.34 3.78
C SER A 57 8.83 -8.40 2.42
N SER A 58 7.56 -7.97 2.32
CA SER A 58 6.83 -7.95 1.03
C SER A 58 7.50 -7.01 0.03
N THR A 59 8.00 -5.85 0.49
CA THR A 59 8.74 -4.90 -0.34
C THR A 59 10.02 -5.52 -0.91
N ILE A 60 10.80 -6.21 -0.08
CA ILE A 60 12.05 -6.85 -0.51
C ILE A 60 11.75 -7.99 -1.49
N ILE A 61 10.78 -8.85 -1.17
CA ILE A 61 10.38 -9.98 -2.03
C ILE A 61 9.84 -9.47 -3.37
N GLY A 62 8.99 -8.45 -3.35
CA GLY A 62 8.43 -7.85 -4.56
C GLY A 62 9.51 -7.20 -5.43
N LEU A 63 10.49 -6.52 -4.84
CA LEU A 63 11.62 -5.95 -5.59
C LEU A 63 12.47 -7.05 -6.23
N ALA A 64 12.77 -8.11 -5.47
CA ALA A 64 13.52 -9.26 -5.99
C ALA A 64 12.78 -9.95 -7.15
N MET A 65 11.46 -10.10 -7.03
CA MET A 65 10.60 -10.61 -8.10
C MET A 65 10.65 -9.69 -9.32
N LEU A 66 10.42 -8.38 -9.18
CA LEU A 66 10.46 -7.42 -10.28
C LEU A 66 11.82 -7.41 -10.99
N ALA A 67 12.92 -7.47 -10.22
CA ALA A 67 14.28 -7.52 -10.77
C ALA A 67 14.57 -8.80 -11.57
N ALA A 68 13.90 -9.91 -11.27
CA ALA A 68 14.04 -11.17 -11.99
C ALA A 68 13.26 -11.19 -13.31
N GLU A 69 12.32 -10.25 -13.51
CA GLU A 69 11.40 -10.27 -14.64
C GLU A 69 11.89 -9.41 -15.81
N PRO A 70 12.04 -9.97 -17.02
CA PRO A 70 12.57 -9.24 -18.17
C PRO A 70 11.65 -8.11 -18.65
N TRP A 71 10.34 -8.25 -18.41
CA TRP A 71 9.35 -7.25 -18.77
C TRP A 71 9.36 -6.02 -17.86
N PHE A 72 9.97 -6.10 -16.67
CA PHE A 72 10.10 -4.95 -15.78
C PHE A 72 11.05 -3.89 -16.36
N SER A 73 12.13 -4.33 -17.01
CA SER A 73 13.11 -3.45 -17.65
C SER A 73 12.66 -2.92 -19.02
N ASN A 74 11.77 -3.64 -19.72
CA ASN A 74 11.33 -3.29 -21.08
C ASN A 74 9.80 -3.47 -21.25
N PRO A 75 8.95 -2.72 -20.53
CA PRO A 75 7.52 -2.98 -20.46
C PRO A 75 6.79 -2.84 -21.81
N THR A 76 7.26 -1.98 -22.70
CA THR A 76 6.70 -1.77 -24.04
C THR A 76 6.93 -2.95 -24.98
N LYS A 77 8.09 -3.62 -24.87
CA LYS A 77 8.45 -4.77 -25.70
C LYS A 77 7.61 -6.01 -25.36
N TYR A 78 7.31 -6.20 -24.08
CA TYR A 78 6.59 -7.38 -23.61
C TYR A 78 5.08 -7.18 -23.58
N ASN A 79 4.58 -5.96 -23.77
CA ASN A 79 3.16 -5.64 -23.80
C ASN A 79 2.41 -6.10 -22.53
N ILE A 80 2.92 -5.72 -21.36
CA ILE A 80 2.36 -6.09 -20.03
C ILE A 80 0.93 -5.59 -19.76
N PHE A 81 0.30 -4.98 -20.75
CA PHE A 81 -1.01 -4.34 -20.68
C PHE A 81 -1.97 -4.78 -21.79
N SER A 82 -1.65 -5.81 -22.58
CA SER A 82 -2.55 -6.28 -23.64
C SER A 82 -3.73 -7.08 -23.11
N GLY A 83 -3.63 -7.70 -21.92
CA GLY A 83 -4.69 -8.56 -21.35
C GLY A 83 -5.03 -9.80 -22.19
N ASP A 84 -4.39 -9.95 -23.36
CA ASP A 84 -4.58 -11.02 -24.34
C ASP A 84 -3.89 -12.34 -23.93
N GLY A 85 -3.24 -12.35 -22.76
CA GLY A 85 -2.53 -13.52 -22.24
C GLY A 85 -1.25 -13.87 -23.01
N SER A 86 -0.75 -12.99 -23.89
CA SER A 86 0.48 -13.22 -24.67
C SER A 86 1.73 -13.33 -23.80
N ILE A 87 1.72 -12.73 -22.59
CA ILE A 87 2.79 -12.87 -21.62
C ILE A 87 2.59 -14.13 -20.79
N ARG A 88 3.61 -15.00 -20.86
CA ARG A 88 3.78 -16.06 -19.86
C ARG A 88 4.18 -15.45 -18.53
N VAL A 89 3.23 -15.38 -17.62
CA VAL A 89 3.46 -14.96 -16.24
C VAL A 89 4.34 -16.00 -15.55
N SER A 90 5.44 -15.56 -14.93
CA SER A 90 6.34 -16.46 -14.22
C SER A 90 5.72 -16.99 -12.92
N SER A 91 6.26 -18.09 -12.41
CA SER A 91 5.88 -18.60 -11.09
C SER A 91 6.21 -17.63 -9.95
N LEU A 92 7.20 -16.75 -10.12
CA LEU A 92 7.56 -15.73 -9.12
C LEU A 92 6.46 -14.67 -9.00
N VAL A 93 5.97 -14.18 -10.14
CA VAL A 93 4.87 -13.20 -10.18
C VAL A 93 3.60 -13.79 -9.58
N ILE A 94 3.27 -15.02 -9.96
CA ILE A 94 2.11 -15.75 -9.42
C ILE A 94 2.28 -15.94 -7.91
N GLY A 95 3.46 -16.39 -7.46
CA GLY A 95 3.74 -16.63 -6.05
C GLY A 95 3.63 -15.35 -5.22
N TYR A 96 4.23 -14.25 -5.67
CA TYR A 96 4.09 -12.95 -5.02
C TYR A 96 2.64 -12.48 -4.98
N SER A 97 1.89 -12.64 -6.08
CA SER A 97 0.46 -12.27 -6.13
C SER A 97 -0.37 -13.04 -5.11
N HIS A 98 -0.15 -14.34 -4.97
CA HIS A 98 -0.86 -15.16 -3.97
C HIS A 98 -0.45 -14.81 -2.54
N LEU A 99 0.82 -14.52 -2.30
CA LEU A 99 1.31 -14.04 -1.01
C LEU A 99 0.59 -12.74 -0.61
N MET A 100 0.53 -11.77 -1.52
CA MET A 100 -0.16 -10.50 -1.28
C MET A 100 -1.66 -10.71 -1.09
N PHE A 101 -2.30 -11.51 -1.93
CA PHE A 101 -3.72 -11.84 -1.77
C PHE A 101 -4.01 -12.43 -0.38
N GLY A 102 -3.19 -13.39 0.07
CA GLY A 102 -3.31 -13.99 1.39
C GLY A 102 -3.13 -12.97 2.51
N TRP A 103 -2.13 -12.09 2.40
CA TRP A 103 -1.87 -11.04 3.39
C TRP A 103 -3.03 -10.04 3.52
N TYR A 104 -3.50 -9.47 2.40
CA TYR A 104 -4.62 -8.53 2.41
C TYR A 104 -5.94 -9.19 2.86
N THR A 105 -6.17 -10.46 2.50
CA THR A 105 -7.35 -11.22 2.96
C THR A 105 -7.31 -11.44 4.47
N TYR A 106 -6.16 -11.85 5.00
CA TYR A 106 -5.96 -12.03 6.43
C TYR A 106 -6.22 -10.74 7.21
N ASP A 107 -5.68 -9.61 6.74
CA ASP A 107 -5.88 -8.32 7.36
C ASP A 107 -7.33 -7.84 7.28
N LEU A 108 -8.02 -8.07 6.16
CA LEU A 108 -9.44 -7.78 6.02
C LEU A 108 -10.28 -8.61 7.01
N ILE A 109 -10.03 -9.92 7.11
CA ILE A 109 -10.75 -10.80 8.05
C ILE A 109 -10.54 -10.32 9.49
N LYS A 110 -9.29 -10.01 9.87
CA LYS A 110 -8.98 -9.47 11.21
C LYS A 110 -9.72 -8.17 11.49
N LEU A 111 -9.78 -7.28 10.51
CA LEU A 111 -10.47 -6.01 10.61
C LEU A 111 -11.98 -6.21 10.83
N LEU A 112 -12.60 -7.09 10.03
CA LEU A 112 -14.03 -7.43 10.15
C LEU A 112 -14.35 -8.09 11.50
N LEU A 113 -13.53 -9.03 11.96
CA LEU A 113 -13.68 -9.65 13.28
C LEU A 113 -13.54 -8.62 14.40
N SER A 114 -12.62 -7.67 14.26
CA SER A 114 -12.44 -6.58 15.22
C SER A 114 -13.65 -5.65 15.26
N CYS A 115 -14.32 -5.41 14.12
CA CYS A 115 -15.56 -4.64 14.05
C CYS A 115 -16.71 -5.30 14.80
N VAL A 116 -16.83 -6.63 14.68
CA VAL A 116 -17.89 -7.40 15.35
C VAL A 116 -17.62 -7.49 16.86
N ALA A 117 -16.35 -7.61 17.25
CA ALA A 117 -15.97 -7.78 18.66
C ALA A 117 -15.93 -6.48 19.47
N LYS A 118 -15.61 -5.33 18.85
CA LYS A 118 -15.49 -4.03 19.54
C LYS A 118 -16.82 -3.26 19.51
N LYS A 119 -17.20 -2.69 20.66
CA LYS A 119 -18.39 -1.80 20.76
C LYS A 119 -18.24 -0.50 19.96
N ASN A 120 -17.01 0.01 19.83
CA ASN A 120 -16.67 1.16 19.01
C ASN A 120 -15.48 0.81 18.10
N PRO A 121 -15.64 0.84 16.77
CA PRO A 121 -14.53 0.64 15.84
C PRO A 121 -13.50 1.77 15.95
N ASP A 122 -12.27 1.48 15.54
CA ASP A 122 -11.20 2.48 15.50
C ASP A 122 -11.56 3.58 14.47
N SER A 123 -11.07 4.81 14.67
CA SER A 123 -11.48 5.97 13.86
C SER A 123 -11.11 5.87 12.37
N ASP A 124 -10.11 5.05 12.06
CA ASP A 124 -9.61 4.72 10.73
C ASP A 124 -10.26 3.44 10.17
N PHE A 125 -11.25 2.85 10.85
CA PHE A 125 -11.86 1.58 10.45
C PHE A 125 -12.40 1.58 9.01
N ILE A 126 -13.20 2.58 8.64
CA ILE A 126 -13.80 2.66 7.30
C ILE A 126 -12.74 2.85 6.23
N GLU A 127 -11.72 3.66 6.51
CA GLU A 127 -10.59 3.88 5.60
C GLU A 127 -9.84 2.58 5.36
N ILE A 128 -9.47 1.85 6.41
CA ILE A 128 -8.75 0.57 6.31
C ILE A 128 -9.64 -0.50 5.64
N LEU A 129 -10.95 -0.50 5.91
CA LEU A 129 -11.89 -1.45 5.31
C LEU A 129 -12.00 -1.25 3.81
N VAL A 130 -12.23 0.00 3.40
CA VAL A 130 -12.21 0.38 1.99
C VAL A 130 -10.86 -0.01 1.42
N HIS A 131 -9.74 0.37 2.07
CA HIS A 131 -8.37 0.06 1.66
C HIS A 131 -8.11 -1.43 1.36
N HIS A 132 -8.58 -2.34 2.19
CA HIS A 132 -8.35 -3.76 1.94
C HIS A 132 -9.30 -4.31 0.87
N THR A 133 -10.51 -3.76 0.79
CA THR A 133 -11.55 -4.21 -0.15
C THR A 133 -11.18 -3.93 -1.61
N VAL A 134 -10.79 -2.70 -1.97
CA VAL A 134 -10.43 -2.42 -3.38
C VAL A 134 -9.05 -2.98 -3.72
N SER A 135 -8.10 -3.10 -2.79
CA SER A 135 -6.83 -3.79 -3.06
C SER A 135 -7.07 -5.26 -3.46
N LEU A 136 -7.91 -5.97 -2.72
CA LEU A 136 -8.31 -7.34 -3.06
C LEU A 136 -9.11 -7.41 -4.35
N ALA A 137 -10.09 -6.52 -4.53
CA ALA A 137 -10.90 -6.49 -5.75
C ALA A 137 -10.06 -6.20 -6.99
N SER A 138 -9.07 -5.30 -6.89
CA SER A 138 -8.15 -4.95 -7.96
C SER A 138 -7.25 -6.14 -8.32
N LEU A 139 -6.72 -6.85 -7.33
CA LEU A 139 -5.89 -8.02 -7.55
C LEU A 139 -6.66 -9.17 -8.20
N VAL A 140 -7.88 -9.46 -7.70
CA VAL A 140 -8.75 -10.49 -8.29
C VAL A 140 -9.17 -10.12 -9.72
N SER A 141 -9.55 -8.86 -9.95
CA SER A 141 -9.89 -8.38 -11.28
C SER A 141 -8.70 -8.53 -12.24
N ALA A 142 -7.49 -8.23 -11.78
CA ALA A 142 -6.28 -8.39 -12.57
C ALA A 142 -5.97 -9.87 -12.89
N MET A 143 -6.25 -10.80 -11.97
CA MET A 143 -6.13 -12.24 -12.22
C MET A 143 -7.10 -12.71 -13.31
N ILE A 144 -8.37 -12.29 -13.25
CA ILE A 144 -9.40 -12.71 -14.22
C ILE A 144 -9.11 -12.15 -15.62
N ASN A 145 -8.57 -10.93 -15.69
CA ASN A 145 -8.35 -10.21 -16.95
C ASN A 145 -6.89 -10.30 -17.47
N ASN A 146 -6.05 -11.17 -16.91
CA ASN A 146 -4.63 -11.33 -17.27
C ASN A 146 -3.76 -10.06 -17.14
N TYR A 147 -4.08 -9.17 -16.20
CA TYR A 147 -3.30 -7.97 -15.86
C TYR A 147 -2.42 -8.14 -14.60
N ILE A 148 -2.05 -9.37 -14.26
CA ILE A 148 -1.36 -9.67 -13.01
C ILE A 148 0.00 -8.95 -12.91
N CYS A 149 0.77 -8.85 -14.00
CA CYS A 149 2.05 -8.13 -14.00
C CYS A 149 1.85 -6.64 -13.66
N PHE A 150 0.80 -6.02 -14.18
CA PHE A 150 0.45 -4.65 -13.83
C PHE A 150 0.04 -4.53 -12.37
N ALA A 151 -0.82 -5.43 -11.89
CA ALA A 151 -1.30 -5.40 -10.51
C ALA A 151 -0.18 -5.58 -9.48
N VAL A 152 0.80 -6.45 -9.73
CA VAL A 152 1.93 -6.64 -8.80
C VAL A 152 2.86 -5.42 -8.76
N ILE A 153 3.02 -4.68 -9.86
CA ILE A 153 3.78 -3.43 -9.85
C ILE A 153 3.05 -2.40 -8.96
N VAL A 154 1.74 -2.25 -9.16
CA VAL A 154 0.93 -1.30 -8.38
C VAL A 154 0.98 -1.66 -6.89
N LEU A 155 0.76 -2.94 -6.55
CA LEU A 155 0.86 -3.44 -5.17
C LEU A 155 2.23 -3.17 -4.56
N TRP A 156 3.31 -3.48 -5.28
CA TRP A 156 4.66 -3.27 -4.76
C TRP A 156 4.94 -1.80 -4.45
N ILE A 157 4.50 -0.87 -5.29
CA ILE A 157 4.68 0.58 -5.06
C ILE A 157 3.93 1.05 -3.83
N HIS A 158 2.73 0.53 -3.60
CA HIS A 158 1.98 0.79 -2.38
C HIS A 158 2.72 0.26 -1.15
N ASP A 159 3.19 -0.99 -1.21
CA ASP A 159 3.90 -1.63 -0.10
C ASP A 159 5.21 -0.92 0.26
N VAL A 160 5.94 -0.33 -0.70
CA VAL A 160 7.23 0.35 -0.46
C VAL A 160 7.12 1.49 0.55
N ALA A 161 5.98 2.17 0.60
CA ALA A 161 5.78 3.30 1.49
C ALA A 161 5.45 2.85 2.93
N ASP A 162 4.73 1.74 3.10
CA ASP A 162 4.19 1.31 4.39
C ASP A 162 5.24 1.09 5.51
N PRO A 163 6.47 0.57 5.24
CA PRO A 163 7.52 0.51 6.25
C PRO A 163 7.79 1.87 6.92
N PHE A 164 7.76 2.97 6.17
CA PHE A 164 7.96 4.31 6.72
C PHE A 164 6.79 4.74 7.60
N LEU A 165 5.55 4.41 7.23
CA LEU A 165 4.36 4.67 8.05
C LEU A 165 4.42 3.92 9.39
N TYR A 166 4.81 2.65 9.38
CA TYR A 166 4.87 1.86 10.61
C TYR A 166 6.07 2.24 11.48
N LEU A 167 7.20 2.61 10.89
CA LEU A 167 8.31 3.25 11.62
C LEU A 167 7.85 4.54 12.30
N ALA A 168 7.13 5.42 11.59
CA ALA A 168 6.57 6.63 12.18
C ALA A 168 5.67 6.32 13.38
N LYS A 169 4.75 5.35 13.25
CA LYS A 169 3.86 4.93 14.35
C LYS A 169 4.66 4.45 15.57
N ILE A 170 5.70 3.65 15.37
CA ILE A 170 6.59 3.18 16.46
C ILE A 170 7.25 4.38 17.16
N PHE A 171 7.80 5.33 16.41
CA PHE A 171 8.46 6.51 16.99
C PHE A 171 7.47 7.43 17.71
N VAL A 172 6.24 7.59 17.21
CA VAL A 172 5.16 8.30 17.92
C VAL A 172 4.86 7.62 19.24
N TYR A 173 4.60 6.31 19.25
CA TYR A 173 4.28 5.58 20.49
C TYR A 173 5.42 5.64 21.49
N LYS A 174 6.66 5.48 21.01
CA LYS A 174 7.86 5.63 21.82
C LYS A 174 7.91 7.02 22.45
N SER A 175 7.81 8.09 21.65
CA SER A 175 7.77 9.46 22.15
C SER A 175 6.77 9.66 23.29
N HIS A 176 5.55 9.14 23.15
CA HIS A 176 4.55 9.25 24.20
C HIS A 176 4.94 8.55 25.50
N LEU A 177 5.58 7.37 25.41
CA LEU A 177 6.15 6.70 26.58
C LEU A 177 7.26 7.54 27.23
N GLN A 178 8.09 8.25 26.46
CA GLN A 178 9.08 9.17 27.02
C GLN A 178 8.45 10.42 27.67
N LEU A 179 7.35 10.93 27.14
CA LEU A 179 6.62 12.05 27.74
C LEU A 179 6.04 11.68 29.11
N GLU A 180 5.55 10.44 29.29
CA GLU A 180 5.04 9.96 30.59
C GLU A 180 6.09 9.99 31.69
N ILE A 181 7.36 9.77 31.35
CA ILE A 181 8.50 9.82 32.28
C ILE A 181 9.24 11.17 32.28
N ASN A 182 8.67 12.19 31.63
CA ASN A 182 9.25 13.54 31.47
C ASN A 182 10.68 13.53 30.88
N ASP A 183 10.97 12.59 29.96
CA ASP A 183 12.25 12.50 29.27
C ASP A 183 12.29 13.44 28.05
N THR A 184 13.29 14.32 28.02
CA THR A 184 13.57 15.25 26.92
C THR A 184 13.73 14.58 25.55
N ARG A 185 14.07 13.29 25.50
CA ARG A 185 14.21 12.52 24.25
C ARG A 185 12.89 12.33 23.48
N ALA A 186 11.75 12.58 24.12
CA ALA A 186 10.45 12.56 23.44
C ALA A 186 10.43 13.45 22.19
N GLN A 187 11.00 14.65 22.27
CA GLN A 187 11.04 15.58 21.14
C GLN A 187 11.82 15.00 19.96
N SER A 188 12.94 14.33 20.21
CA SER A 188 13.73 13.67 19.17
C SER A 188 12.94 12.54 18.49
N PHE A 189 12.19 11.74 19.25
CA PHE A 189 11.35 10.68 18.68
C PHE A 189 10.19 11.23 17.85
N HIS A 190 9.57 12.33 18.27
CA HIS A 190 8.58 13.02 17.44
C HIS A 190 9.18 13.52 16.12
N LEU A 191 10.36 14.16 16.15
CA LEU A 191 11.02 14.63 14.94
C LEU A 191 11.31 13.48 13.96
N ILE A 192 11.80 12.34 14.46
CA ILE A 192 12.05 11.16 13.62
C ILE A 192 10.74 10.67 13.01
N ALA A 193 9.65 10.62 13.78
CA ALA A 193 8.35 10.22 13.27
C ALA A 193 7.87 11.14 12.13
N ASP A 194 8.01 12.45 12.27
CA ASP A 194 7.64 13.42 11.24
C ASP A 194 8.46 13.22 9.96
N VAL A 195 9.76 12.98 10.07
CA VAL A 195 10.63 12.67 8.92
C VAL A 195 10.15 11.38 8.22
N MET A 196 9.84 10.32 8.97
CA MET A 196 9.33 9.08 8.39
C MET A 196 7.97 9.29 7.69
N LEU A 197 7.09 10.13 8.24
CA LEU A 197 5.82 10.49 7.61
C LEU A 197 6.01 11.30 6.32
N ILE A 198 7.00 12.19 6.28
CA ILE A 198 7.34 12.96 5.07
C ILE A 198 7.86 12.00 4.00
N LEU A 199 8.71 11.03 4.35
CA LEU A 199 9.19 10.02 3.41
C LEU A 199 8.04 9.19 2.84
N TYR A 200 7.17 8.65 3.71
CA TYR A 200 5.94 7.96 3.32
C TYR A 200 5.11 8.78 2.31
N GLN A 201 4.82 10.05 2.63
CA GLN A 201 4.04 10.94 1.75
C GLN A 201 4.75 11.22 0.43
N SER A 202 6.07 11.39 0.45
CA SER A 202 6.84 11.68 -0.76
C SER A 202 6.81 10.52 -1.75
N ILE A 203 6.84 9.28 -1.26
CA ILE A 203 6.73 8.06 -2.09
C ILE A 203 5.35 8.01 -2.73
N PHE A 204 4.28 8.19 -1.96
CA PHE A 204 2.92 8.23 -2.49
C PHE A 204 2.71 9.36 -3.50
N PHE A 205 3.26 10.54 -3.23
CA PHE A 205 3.18 11.67 -4.15
C PHE A 205 3.90 11.38 -5.47
N ALA A 206 5.08 10.76 -5.43
CA ALA A 206 5.82 10.34 -6.61
C ALA A 206 5.10 9.23 -7.38
N ALA A 207 4.53 8.26 -6.67
CA ALA A 207 3.71 7.20 -7.27
C ALA A 207 2.50 7.78 -8.03
N LEU A 208 1.78 8.71 -7.40
CA LEU A 208 0.56 9.30 -7.95
C LEU A 208 0.83 10.23 -9.15
N ASN A 209 1.86 11.07 -9.06
CA ASN A 209 2.08 12.13 -10.05
C ASN A 209 3.08 11.73 -11.15
N GLY A 210 3.91 10.73 -10.89
CA GLY A 210 4.89 10.23 -11.86
C GLY A 210 4.53 8.83 -12.35
N PHE A 211 4.51 7.87 -11.43
CA PHE A 211 4.50 6.46 -11.81
C PHE A 211 3.16 5.99 -12.40
N TYR A 212 2.02 6.30 -11.77
CA TYR A 212 0.72 5.89 -12.30
C TYR A 212 0.38 6.53 -13.66
N PRO A 213 0.58 7.84 -13.87
CA PRO A 213 0.41 8.43 -15.20
C PRO A 213 1.32 7.77 -16.25
N TYR A 214 2.57 7.46 -15.88
CA TYR A 214 3.48 6.75 -16.77
C TYR A 214 2.97 5.35 -17.12
N LEU A 215 2.52 4.55 -16.14
CA LEU A 215 1.95 3.24 -16.41
C LEU A 215 0.72 3.30 -17.31
N ILE A 216 -0.19 4.26 -17.07
CA ILE A 216 -1.38 4.48 -17.90
C ILE A 216 -0.97 4.85 -19.33
N TYR A 217 0.03 5.73 -19.47
CA TYR A 217 0.58 6.09 -20.78
C TYR A 217 1.14 4.87 -21.52
N VAL A 218 1.95 4.05 -20.85
CA VAL A 218 2.52 2.83 -21.46
C VAL A 218 1.40 1.85 -21.86
N ALA A 219 0.39 1.68 -21.01
CA ALA A 219 -0.78 0.83 -21.29
C ALA A 219 -1.60 1.33 -22.50
N PHE A 220 -1.75 2.65 -22.62
CA PHE A 220 -2.43 3.26 -23.76
C PHE A 220 -1.63 3.05 -25.06
N MET A 221 -0.33 3.32 -25.03
CA MET A 221 0.54 3.15 -26.18
C MET A 221 0.59 1.68 -26.64
N SER A 222 0.70 0.73 -25.72
CA SER A 222 0.80 -0.69 -26.07
C SER A 222 -0.49 -1.22 -26.73
N ASN A 223 -1.66 -0.72 -26.32
CA ASN A 223 -2.94 -1.02 -26.98
C ASN A 223 -3.04 -0.42 -28.40
N ILE A 224 -2.47 0.76 -28.65
CA ILE A 224 -2.42 1.33 -30.00
C ILE A 224 -1.52 0.48 -30.90
N TYR A 225 -0.37 0.03 -30.40
CA TYR A 225 0.55 -0.81 -31.17
C TYR A 225 -0.07 -2.15 -31.57
N THR A 226 -0.82 -2.81 -30.68
CA THR A 226 -1.52 -4.06 -31.03
C THR A 226 -2.63 -3.85 -32.05
N CYS A 227 -3.43 -2.79 -31.92
CA CYS A 227 -4.47 -2.47 -32.90
C CYS A 227 -3.92 -2.16 -34.29
N ASN A 228 -2.75 -1.52 -34.37
CA ASN A 228 -2.17 -1.12 -35.66
C ASN A 228 -1.40 -2.24 -36.37
N HIS A 229 -0.99 -3.32 -35.68
CA HIS A 229 -0.12 -4.37 -36.24
C HIS A 229 -0.73 -5.78 -36.13
N GLY A 230 -1.95 -5.90 -35.61
CA GLY A 230 -2.72 -7.14 -35.48
C GLY A 230 -3.81 -7.34 -36.55
N GLY A 231 -3.55 -6.91 -37.79
CA GLY A 231 -4.39 -7.16 -38.97
C GLY A 231 -3.63 -7.96 -40.02
#